data_AF-A0A7C3XVQ4-F1
#
_entry.id   AF-A0A7C3XVQ4-F1
#
_cell.length_a   1.000
_cell.length_b   1.000
_cell.length_c   1.000
_cell.angle_alpha   90.00
_cell.angle_beta   90.00
_cell.angle_gamma   90.00
#
_symmetry.space_group_name_H-M   'P 1'
#
loop_
_entity.id
_entity.type
_entity.pdbx_description
1 polymer ?
#
loop_
_entity_poly.entity_id
_entity_poly.type
_entity_poly.pdbx_seq_one_letter_code
_entity_poly.pdbx_strand_id
1 'polypeptide(L)'
;MINKMNIRRICILMFLFFAISITDKGQTYQKTDTGIKTVINSVGVEIQFYTPSTVRILKWPAGTTFTKKSLSVIETPQKTAFSINQSGDELFLKSKNVQVDLNLKNGRISFSTSTGGEPLLREKEAGVSFAKFNDAGAKTYTVGQSFVLDKGEAIYGLGQQQQGKMNQRNDILHMIQGNTDDYIPYFLSEKGYGLYWDNYSPTLFVDNPDSTTFKSDVGNCIDYYFMYGGNAHGVIAQMRDLTGQVPMLPLWTYGYWQSRERYKSQDEIVGVVKKYRELGVPLDGIIQDWQYWGDNLHWNAMEFLNPNFPHPQKMVNEIHAMHAHIIISVWASFGPKTKQYEVLNKKGMLLNFKTWPLSATDAWPPDMSRPSGVRVYDAYNTEARKIFWKFLDKGLFSLGI
;
A
#
# COMPACT_ATOMS: atom_id res chain seq x y z
N MET A 1 19.87 70.88 -57.91
CA MET A 1 19.21 70.88 -56.58
C MET A 1 19.39 69.49 -55.98
N ILE A 2 20.39 69.06 -55.20
CA ILE A 2 21.44 69.62 -54.31
C ILE A 2 20.93 70.48 -53.14
N ASN A 3 20.98 69.89 -51.94
CA ASN A 3 21.56 70.40 -50.68
C ASN A 3 21.63 69.21 -49.67
N LYS A 4 22.78 68.68 -49.23
CA LYS A 4 23.77 69.16 -48.22
C LYS A 4 23.10 69.57 -46.89
N MET A 5 23.52 69.24 -45.66
CA MET A 5 24.73 68.65 -45.05
C MET A 5 24.44 68.47 -43.51
N ASN A 6 24.79 67.33 -42.88
CA ASN A 6 25.81 67.10 -41.83
C ASN A 6 25.65 67.56 -40.34
N ILE A 7 25.74 66.55 -39.44
CA ILE A 7 26.67 66.35 -38.28
C ILE A 7 26.33 66.81 -36.83
N ARG A 8 26.21 65.78 -35.95
CA ARG A 8 26.61 65.57 -34.53
C ARG A 8 26.35 66.63 -33.43
N ARG A 9 25.69 66.21 -32.33
CA ARG A 9 26.30 65.96 -30.99
C ARG A 9 25.29 65.44 -29.93
N ILE A 10 25.65 64.27 -29.40
CA ILE A 10 25.38 63.58 -28.12
C ILE A 10 25.04 64.50 -26.92
N CYS A 11 24.03 64.14 -26.11
CA CYS A 11 24.05 64.22 -24.64
C CYS A 11 23.03 63.26 -23.99
N ILE A 12 23.50 62.60 -22.93
CA ILE A 12 22.91 61.53 -22.13
C ILE A 12 21.90 62.09 -21.12
N LEU A 13 20.76 61.41 -20.93
CA LEU A 13 19.91 61.61 -19.75
C LEU A 13 19.42 60.23 -19.24
N MET A 14 20.14 59.73 -18.23
CA MET A 14 19.70 58.67 -17.33
C MET A 14 18.52 59.20 -16.48
N PHE A 15 17.36 58.55 -16.58
CA PHE A 15 16.29 58.69 -15.60
C PHE A 15 16.34 57.49 -14.65
N LEU A 16 16.66 57.76 -13.38
CA LEU A 16 16.49 56.84 -12.27
C LEU A 16 15.00 56.50 -12.12
N PHE A 17 14.65 55.23 -12.34
CA PHE A 17 13.42 54.67 -11.79
C PHE A 17 13.71 54.20 -10.37
N PHE A 18 13.26 54.97 -9.39
CA PHE A 18 13.14 54.53 -8.00
C PHE A 18 11.99 53.52 -7.93
N ALA A 19 12.28 52.22 -8.00
CA ALA A 19 11.34 51.19 -7.62
C ALA A 19 11.18 51.23 -6.10
N ILE A 20 10.01 51.66 -5.63
CA ILE A 20 9.60 51.48 -4.25
C ILE A 20 9.42 49.98 -4.04
N SER A 21 10.43 49.35 -3.45
CA SER A 21 10.34 48.00 -2.92
C SER A 21 9.37 48.03 -1.74
N ILE A 22 8.09 47.78 -2.01
CA ILE A 22 7.19 47.27 -0.97
C ILE A 22 7.82 45.94 -0.57
N THR A 23 8.39 45.89 0.63
CA THR A 23 8.75 44.65 1.29
C THR A 23 7.46 43.89 1.55
N ASP A 24 7.05 43.11 0.55
CA ASP A 24 6.13 42.01 0.75
C ASP A 24 6.72 41.19 1.90
N LYS A 25 5.98 41.07 3.01
CA LYS A 25 6.34 40.10 4.05
C LYS A 25 6.30 38.75 3.36
N GLY A 26 7.47 38.26 2.93
CA GLY A 26 7.60 37.07 2.10
C GLY A 26 6.74 35.95 2.67
N GLN A 27 5.78 35.49 1.88
CA GLN A 27 4.86 34.43 2.26
C GLN A 27 5.68 33.25 2.79
N THR A 28 5.41 32.83 4.04
CA THR A 28 6.15 31.76 4.72
C THR A 28 5.89 30.37 4.11
N TYR A 29 5.02 30.31 3.11
CA TYR A 29 4.64 29.11 2.38
C TYR A 29 4.48 29.44 0.89
N GLN A 30 4.69 28.44 0.05
CA GLN A 30 4.41 28.46 -1.38
C GLN A 30 3.06 27.79 -1.62
N LYS A 31 2.11 28.51 -2.23
CA LYS A 31 0.87 27.90 -2.73
C LYS A 31 1.17 27.02 -3.95
N THR A 32 0.56 25.84 -3.99
CA THR A 32 0.58 24.92 -5.14
C THR A 32 -0.83 24.80 -5.73
N ASP A 33 -0.97 24.11 -6.86
CA ASP A 33 -2.27 23.87 -7.49
C ASP A 33 -3.21 23.03 -6.63
N THR A 34 -2.66 22.24 -5.70
CA THR A 34 -3.41 21.29 -4.86
C THR A 34 -3.30 21.59 -3.37
N GLY A 35 -2.56 22.62 -2.94
CA GLY A 35 -2.40 22.96 -1.53
C GLY A 35 -1.25 23.93 -1.28
N ILE A 36 -0.34 23.57 -0.37
CA ILE A 36 0.83 24.39 -0.01
C ILE A 36 2.09 23.56 0.24
N LYS A 37 3.24 24.21 0.11
CA LYS A 37 4.56 23.74 0.55
C LYS A 37 5.19 24.77 1.48
N THR A 38 5.89 24.32 2.51
CA THR A 38 6.70 25.20 3.37
C THR A 38 7.85 24.41 4.00
N VAL A 39 8.76 25.12 4.68
CA VAL A 39 9.80 24.53 5.51
C VAL A 39 9.69 25.15 6.90
N ILE A 40 9.49 24.30 7.91
CA ILE A 40 9.35 24.71 9.31
C ILE A 40 10.34 23.89 10.14
N ASN A 41 11.21 24.53 10.92
CA ASN A 41 12.17 23.87 11.80
C ASN A 41 13.00 22.77 11.10
N SER A 42 13.52 23.08 9.91
CA SER A 42 14.29 22.15 9.06
C SER A 42 13.51 20.90 8.60
N VAL A 43 12.17 20.96 8.61
CA VAL A 43 11.28 19.95 8.04
C VAL A 43 10.53 20.58 6.88
N GLY A 44 10.70 20.02 5.67
CA GLY A 44 9.82 20.32 4.55
C GLY A 44 8.44 19.73 4.82
N VAL A 45 7.39 20.51 4.58
CA VAL A 45 5.99 20.13 4.76
C VAL A 45 5.24 20.42 3.48
N GLU A 46 4.46 19.46 3.01
CA GLU A 46 3.53 19.63 1.91
C GLU A 46 2.15 19.10 2.29
N ILE A 47 1.14 19.94 2.06
CA ILE A 47 -0.28 19.62 2.26
C ILE A 47 -0.91 19.61 0.87
N GLN A 48 -1.50 18.49 0.47
CA GLN A 48 -2.16 18.34 -0.83
C GLN A 48 -3.59 17.85 -0.64
N PHE A 49 -4.57 18.58 -1.15
CA PHE A 49 -5.92 18.07 -1.33
C PHE A 49 -5.94 17.13 -2.53
N TYR A 50 -6.28 15.86 -2.27
CA TYR A 50 -6.58 14.89 -3.32
C TYR A 50 -8.02 15.05 -3.80
N THR A 51 -8.92 15.26 -2.85
CA THR A 51 -10.32 15.57 -3.04
C THR A 51 -10.74 16.59 -1.97
N PRO A 52 -11.98 17.09 -1.97
CA PRO A 52 -12.47 17.89 -0.85
C PRO A 52 -12.44 17.16 0.51
N SER A 53 -12.43 15.82 0.52
CA SER A 53 -12.46 15.00 1.75
C SER A 53 -11.12 14.32 2.08
N THR A 54 -10.20 14.22 1.13
CA THR A 54 -8.93 13.50 1.29
C THR A 54 -7.75 14.47 1.17
N VAL A 55 -6.89 14.47 2.18
CA VAL A 55 -5.70 15.33 2.26
C VAL A 55 -4.48 14.46 2.48
N ARG A 56 -3.48 14.59 1.61
CA ARG A 56 -2.17 13.98 1.77
C ARG A 56 -1.22 14.96 2.44
N ILE A 57 -0.48 14.45 3.43
CA ILE A 57 0.56 15.18 4.14
C ILE A 57 1.89 14.49 3.88
N LEU A 58 2.85 15.27 3.39
CA LEU A 58 4.24 14.86 3.25
C LEU A 58 5.11 15.68 4.19
N LYS A 59 6.03 15.00 4.89
CA LYS A 59 7.09 15.67 5.64
C LYS A 59 8.44 15.02 5.40
N TRP A 60 9.50 15.81 5.30
CA TRP A 60 10.85 15.31 5.03
C TRP A 60 11.93 16.22 5.63
N PRO A 61 13.16 15.72 5.88
CA PRO A 61 14.26 16.57 6.30
C PRO A 61 14.58 17.63 5.23
N ALA A 62 14.59 18.91 5.60
CA ALA A 62 14.86 20.00 4.66
C ALA A 62 16.23 19.83 3.98
N GLY A 63 16.33 20.27 2.73
CA GLY A 63 17.54 20.11 1.91
C GLY A 63 17.75 18.70 1.34
N THR A 64 16.87 17.75 1.63
CA THR A 64 16.86 16.44 0.96
C THR A 64 15.90 16.44 -0.23
N THR A 65 16.22 15.60 -1.22
CA THR A 65 15.33 15.30 -2.34
C THR A 65 14.95 13.82 -2.29
N PHE A 66 13.70 13.54 -2.64
CA PHE A 66 13.20 12.18 -2.71
C PHE A 66 12.15 12.08 -3.81
N THR A 67 11.95 10.87 -4.31
CA THR A 67 10.79 10.54 -5.15
C THR A 67 9.94 9.56 -4.38
N LYS A 68 8.66 9.91 -4.19
CA LYS A 68 7.69 9.03 -3.54
C LYS A 68 6.65 8.59 -4.55
N LYS A 69 6.68 7.29 -4.85
CA LYS A 69 5.63 6.62 -5.62
C LYS A 69 4.93 5.63 -4.70
N SER A 70 3.62 5.77 -4.58
CA SER A 70 2.81 4.80 -3.86
C SER A 70 2.67 3.52 -4.68
N LEU A 71 2.70 2.37 -4.02
CA LEU A 71 2.31 1.06 -4.55
C LEU A 71 0.81 0.78 -4.34
N SER A 72 0.15 1.53 -3.46
CA SER A 72 -1.26 1.31 -3.09
C SER A 72 -2.19 2.42 -3.58
N VAL A 73 -1.75 3.68 -3.55
CA VAL A 73 -2.56 4.82 -4.01
C VAL A 73 -2.53 4.89 -5.54
N ILE A 74 -3.70 4.75 -6.15
CA ILE A 74 -3.89 4.85 -7.61
C ILE A 74 -4.57 6.15 -8.02
N GLU A 75 -5.22 6.83 -7.07
CA GLU A 75 -5.81 8.15 -7.30
C GLU A 75 -4.72 9.20 -7.51
N THR A 76 -5.00 10.15 -8.42
CA THR A 76 -4.17 11.32 -8.63
C THR A 76 -4.79 12.55 -7.97
N PRO A 77 -3.98 13.53 -7.49
CA PRO A 77 -4.53 14.74 -6.90
C PRO A 77 -5.48 15.47 -7.85
N GLN A 78 -6.71 15.72 -7.42
CA GLN A 78 -7.70 16.45 -8.21
C GLN A 78 -7.59 17.96 -7.96
N LYS A 79 -8.02 18.77 -8.93
CA LYS A 79 -8.13 20.22 -8.76
C LYS A 79 -9.25 20.56 -7.78
N THR A 80 -8.92 20.55 -6.50
CA THR A 80 -9.84 20.83 -5.40
C THR A 80 -9.91 22.33 -5.17
N ALA A 81 -11.12 22.89 -5.06
CA ALA A 81 -11.29 24.27 -4.61
C ALA A 81 -11.02 24.36 -3.11
N PHE A 82 -10.08 25.21 -2.70
CA PHE A 82 -9.78 25.49 -1.30
C PHE A 82 -9.43 26.97 -1.09
N SER A 83 -9.75 27.48 0.10
CA SER A 83 -9.32 28.79 0.56
C SER A 83 -8.15 28.68 1.52
N ILE A 84 -7.29 29.69 1.55
CA ILE A 84 -6.21 29.82 2.52
C ILE A 84 -6.44 31.12 3.30
N ASN A 85 -6.47 31.03 4.63
CA ASN A 85 -6.46 32.20 5.51
C ASN A 85 -5.33 32.03 6.53
N GLN A 86 -4.79 33.13 7.04
CA GLN A 86 -3.78 33.10 8.09
C GLN A 86 -4.19 34.02 9.23
N SER A 87 -4.03 33.55 10.47
CA SER A 87 -4.19 34.36 11.68
C SER A 87 -3.04 34.08 12.63
N GLY A 88 -2.18 35.08 12.83
CA GLY A 88 -0.92 34.90 13.56
C GLY A 88 -0.05 33.82 12.93
N ASP A 89 0.31 32.82 13.73
CA ASP A 89 1.12 31.66 13.32
C ASP A 89 0.29 30.50 12.76
N GLU A 90 -1.04 30.59 12.70
CA GLU A 90 -1.89 29.52 12.18
C GLU A 90 -2.32 29.80 10.73
N LEU A 91 -2.09 28.82 9.86
CA LEU A 91 -2.49 28.81 8.46
C LEU A 91 -3.66 27.83 8.26
N PHE A 92 -4.81 28.34 7.85
CA PHE A 92 -6.05 27.61 7.68
C PHE A 92 -6.28 27.31 6.20
N LEU A 93 -6.23 26.04 5.82
CA LEU A 93 -6.57 25.56 4.48
C LEU A 93 -7.92 24.86 4.53
N LYS A 94 -8.92 25.37 3.80
CA LYS A 94 -10.29 24.89 3.88
C LYS A 94 -10.82 24.47 2.52
N SER A 95 -11.19 23.21 2.39
CA SER A 95 -11.97 22.67 1.27
C SER A 95 -13.47 22.72 1.57
N LYS A 96 -14.30 22.12 0.70
CA LYS A 96 -15.74 21.96 0.94
C LYS A 96 -16.06 21.13 2.19
N ASN A 97 -15.25 20.12 2.53
CA ASN A 97 -15.60 19.13 3.56
C ASN A 97 -14.64 19.16 4.76
N VAL A 98 -13.37 19.49 4.55
CA VAL A 98 -12.31 19.43 5.58
C VAL A 98 -11.61 20.78 5.71
N GLN A 99 -11.23 21.13 6.92
CA GLN A 99 -10.27 22.18 7.20
C GLN A 99 -8.99 21.56 7.78
N VAL A 100 -7.84 22.07 7.32
CA VAL A 100 -6.50 21.67 7.72
C VAL A 100 -5.79 22.91 8.23
N ASP A 101 -5.38 22.87 9.50
CA ASP A 101 -4.70 23.98 10.16
C ASP A 101 -3.24 23.61 10.32
N LEU A 102 -2.34 24.47 9.84
CA LEU A 102 -0.89 24.32 9.98
C LEU A 102 -0.34 25.45 10.85
N ASN A 103 0.27 25.07 11.97
CA ASN A 103 1.00 26.01 12.80
C ASN A 103 2.39 26.27 12.19
N LEU A 104 2.62 27.50 11.71
CA LEU A 104 3.85 27.93 11.04
C LEU A 104 5.07 28.02 11.96
N LYS A 105 4.88 27.98 13.29
CA LYS A 105 5.97 28.04 14.28
C LYS A 105 6.51 26.65 14.62
N ASN A 106 5.63 25.66 14.83
CA ASN A 106 6.03 24.31 15.26
C ASN A 106 5.74 23.20 14.24
N GLY A 107 5.04 23.50 13.14
CA GLY A 107 4.75 22.56 12.06
C GLY A 107 3.66 21.54 12.37
N ARG A 108 2.90 21.72 13.46
CA ARG A 108 1.78 20.86 13.84
C ARG A 108 0.62 21.05 12.86
N ILE A 109 0.06 19.94 12.41
CA ILE A 109 -1.16 19.90 11.58
C ILE A 109 -2.35 19.40 12.41
N SER A 110 -3.51 20.04 12.26
CA SER A 110 -4.80 19.55 12.76
C SER A 110 -5.89 19.56 11.71
N PHE A 111 -6.84 18.65 11.86
CA PHE A 111 -7.95 18.42 10.95
C PHE A 111 -9.27 18.63 11.68
N SER A 112 -10.19 19.33 11.03
CA SER A 112 -11.55 19.54 11.51
C SER A 112 -12.55 19.48 10.36
N THR A 113 -13.83 19.34 10.69
CA THR A 113 -14.88 19.49 9.69
C THR A 113 -14.93 20.94 9.19
N SER A 114 -15.06 21.12 7.88
CA SER A 114 -15.23 22.46 7.29
C SER A 114 -16.52 23.17 7.78
N THR A 115 -17.53 22.38 8.16
CA THR A 115 -18.85 22.82 8.61
C THR A 115 -18.96 22.49 10.09
N GLY A 116 -19.14 23.51 10.93
CA GLY A 116 -19.18 23.35 12.40
C GLY A 116 -17.83 23.43 13.10
N GLY A 117 -16.72 23.13 12.41
CA GLY A 117 -15.38 23.21 13.01
C GLY A 117 -15.08 22.11 14.02
N GLU A 118 -15.80 20.98 13.93
CA GLU A 118 -15.65 19.86 14.86
C GLU A 118 -14.23 19.28 14.73
N PRO A 119 -13.45 19.21 15.82
CA PRO A 119 -12.09 18.71 15.78
C PRO A 119 -12.07 17.21 15.51
N LEU A 120 -11.26 16.75 14.55
CA LEU A 120 -11.19 15.35 14.15
C LEU A 120 -9.91 14.70 14.66
N LEU A 121 -8.75 15.16 14.16
CA LEU A 121 -7.43 14.61 14.47
C LEU A 121 -6.44 15.76 14.60
N ARG A 122 -5.47 15.64 15.50
CA ARG A 122 -4.31 16.53 15.52
C ARG A 122 -3.02 15.76 15.67
N GLU A 123 -1.97 16.24 15.02
CA GLU A 123 -0.63 15.78 15.30
C GLU A 123 -0.20 16.17 16.72
N LYS A 124 0.62 15.34 17.35
CA LYS A 124 1.26 15.65 18.62
C LYS A 124 2.32 16.73 18.40
N GLU A 125 2.43 17.66 19.34
CA GLU A 125 3.53 18.62 19.35
C GLU A 125 4.87 17.87 19.45
N ALA A 126 5.85 18.29 18.64
CA ALA A 126 7.11 17.57 18.44
C ALA A 126 6.92 16.07 18.06
N GLY A 127 5.81 15.72 17.41
CA GLY A 127 5.48 14.35 17.02
C GLY A 127 6.20 13.82 15.78
N VAL A 128 6.98 14.67 15.08
CA VAL A 128 7.75 14.29 13.89
C VAL A 128 9.10 13.70 14.31
N SER A 129 9.51 12.59 13.69
CA SER A 129 10.84 12.01 13.92
C SER A 129 11.49 11.51 12.62
N PHE A 130 12.79 11.81 12.49
CA PHE A 130 13.67 11.32 11.43
C PHE A 130 14.99 10.89 12.07
N ALA A 131 15.34 9.60 11.96
CA ALA A 131 16.64 9.09 12.38
C ALA A 131 17.35 8.47 11.17
N LYS A 132 18.62 8.81 10.94
CA LYS A 132 19.39 8.26 9.80
C LYS A 132 19.40 6.73 9.89
N PHE A 133 19.08 6.07 8.79
CA PHE A 133 19.07 4.62 8.65
C PHE A 133 19.86 4.21 7.41
N ASN A 134 20.51 3.05 7.45
CA ASN A 134 21.22 2.48 6.32
C ASN A 134 20.56 1.14 5.96
N ASP A 135 19.78 1.15 4.89
CA ASP A 135 19.10 -0.03 4.36
C ASP A 135 19.97 -0.69 3.29
N ALA A 136 20.78 -1.67 3.70
CA ALA A 136 21.66 -2.43 2.80
C ALA A 136 22.52 -1.55 1.85
N GLY A 137 23.01 -0.42 2.32
CA GLY A 137 23.79 0.56 1.57
C GLY A 137 23.01 1.80 1.13
N ALA A 138 21.68 1.76 1.12
CA ALA A 138 20.83 2.91 0.82
C ALA A 138 20.71 3.81 2.05
N LYS A 139 21.18 5.06 1.93
CA LYS A 139 21.04 6.08 2.97
C LYS A 139 19.60 6.59 2.98
N THR A 140 18.90 6.39 4.09
CA THR A 140 17.50 6.73 4.28
C THR A 140 17.25 7.12 5.73
N TYR A 141 15.99 7.10 6.18
CA TYR A 141 15.61 7.39 7.55
C TYR A 141 14.65 6.34 8.10
N THR A 142 14.74 6.09 9.39
CA THR A 142 13.58 5.69 10.18
C THR A 142 12.71 6.93 10.36
N VAL A 143 11.42 6.82 10.02
CA VAL A 143 10.48 7.94 9.99
C VAL A 143 9.31 7.67 10.92
N GLY A 144 8.83 8.70 11.62
CA GLY A 144 7.64 8.53 12.46
C GLY A 144 6.86 9.80 12.70
N GLN A 145 5.56 9.64 12.87
CA GLN A 145 4.61 10.70 13.19
C GLN A 145 3.70 10.25 14.34
N SER A 146 3.61 11.10 15.36
CA SER A 146 2.67 10.94 16.47
C SER A 146 1.46 11.86 16.32
N PHE A 147 0.31 11.37 16.74
CA PHE A 147 -0.98 12.03 16.77
C PHE A 147 -1.56 12.00 18.19
N VAL A 148 -2.54 12.86 18.45
CA VAL A 148 -3.31 12.85 19.70
C VAL A 148 -4.77 12.59 19.35
N LEU A 149 -5.28 11.48 19.88
CA LEU A 149 -6.68 11.07 19.79
C LEU A 149 -7.40 11.43 21.08
N ASP A 150 -8.71 11.60 21.02
CA ASP A 150 -9.49 11.92 22.22
C ASP A 150 -9.57 10.68 23.15
N LYS A 151 -9.68 10.89 24.48
CA LYS A 151 -9.59 9.81 25.47
C LYS A 151 -10.59 8.67 25.27
N GLY A 152 -11.79 8.98 24.75
CA GLY A 152 -12.85 8.00 24.50
C GLY A 152 -12.91 7.46 23.07
N GLU A 153 -12.09 8.01 22.16
CA GLU A 153 -12.20 7.75 20.73
C GLU A 153 -11.86 6.31 20.35
N ALA A 154 -12.79 5.58 19.75
CA ALA A 154 -12.52 4.26 19.21
C ALA A 154 -11.89 4.34 17.80
N ILE A 155 -10.89 3.49 17.57
CA ILE A 155 -10.30 3.29 16.23
C ILE A 155 -10.32 1.81 15.85
N TYR A 156 -10.47 1.55 14.54
CA TYR A 156 -10.61 0.21 13.97
C TYR A 156 -9.74 0.07 12.73
N GLY A 157 -9.28 -1.14 12.43
CA GLY A 157 -8.44 -1.43 11.26
C GLY A 157 -7.08 -1.99 11.65
N LEU A 158 -6.02 -1.43 11.07
CA LEU A 158 -4.63 -1.88 11.16
C LEU A 158 -4.34 -3.24 10.50
N GLY A 159 -5.35 -3.84 9.86
CA GLY A 159 -5.28 -5.13 9.17
C GLY A 159 -5.90 -6.27 9.96
N GLN A 160 -5.57 -7.50 9.57
CA GLN A 160 -5.95 -8.72 10.27
C GLN A 160 -4.94 -9.04 11.37
N GLN A 161 -5.44 -9.33 12.57
CA GLN A 161 -4.64 -9.61 13.75
C GLN A 161 -5.27 -10.75 14.56
N GLN A 162 -4.46 -11.53 15.28
CA GLN A 162 -4.93 -12.66 16.10
C GLN A 162 -5.12 -12.33 17.59
N GLN A 163 -5.33 -11.06 17.94
CA GLN A 163 -5.38 -10.61 19.34
C GLN A 163 -6.79 -10.61 19.96
N GLY A 164 -7.84 -10.88 19.16
CA GLY A 164 -9.23 -10.91 19.63
C GLY A 164 -9.78 -9.54 20.03
N LYS A 165 -9.15 -8.44 19.58
CA LYS A 165 -9.50 -7.07 19.95
C LYS A 165 -10.03 -6.29 18.73
N MET A 166 -11.21 -5.69 18.89
CA MET A 166 -11.83 -4.90 17.81
C MET A 166 -11.37 -3.43 17.83
N ASN A 167 -11.40 -2.79 18.99
CA ASN A 167 -10.93 -1.41 19.17
C ASN A 167 -9.39 -1.40 19.34
N GLN A 168 -8.67 -0.68 18.48
CA GLN A 168 -7.21 -0.68 18.44
C GLN A 168 -6.55 0.35 19.39
N ARG A 169 -7.30 0.93 20.33
CA ARG A 169 -6.74 1.83 21.35
C ARG A 169 -5.87 1.09 22.36
N ASN A 170 -4.85 1.76 22.87
CA ASN A 170 -3.88 1.26 23.86
C ASN A 170 -3.23 -0.06 23.42
N ASP A 171 -2.60 -0.04 22.24
CA ASP A 171 -2.01 -1.23 21.64
C ASP A 171 -0.62 -0.98 21.06
N ILE A 172 0.16 -2.04 20.92
CA ILE A 172 1.48 -2.02 20.31
C ILE A 172 1.53 -3.12 19.25
N LEU A 173 1.60 -2.71 17.98
CA LEU A 173 1.65 -3.64 16.85
C LEU A 173 2.97 -3.50 16.11
N HIS A 174 3.69 -4.61 15.99
CA HIS A 174 4.84 -4.73 15.10
C HIS A 174 4.30 -5.18 13.73
N MET A 175 4.00 -4.23 12.87
CA MET A 175 3.34 -4.46 11.58
C MET A 175 4.33 -5.05 10.57
N ILE A 176 4.50 -6.37 10.66
CA ILE A 176 5.30 -7.21 9.76
C ILE A 176 4.39 -8.35 9.32
N GLN A 177 4.27 -8.55 8.01
CA GLN A 177 3.38 -9.58 7.46
C GLN A 177 3.80 -10.96 7.94
N GLY A 178 2.81 -11.74 8.38
CA GLY A 178 2.99 -13.10 8.90
C GLY A 178 2.03 -14.09 8.23
N ASN A 179 2.05 -15.33 8.69
CA ASN A 179 1.13 -16.35 8.17
C ASN A 179 -0.33 -16.09 8.57
N THR A 180 -0.55 -15.48 9.75
CA THR A 180 -1.87 -15.25 10.34
C THR A 180 -2.22 -13.76 10.54
N ASP A 181 -1.26 -12.89 10.24
CA ASP A 181 -1.31 -11.46 10.55
C ASP A 181 -1.00 -10.69 9.27
N ASP A 182 -2.00 -9.97 8.78
CA ASP A 182 -1.94 -9.19 7.54
C ASP A 182 -2.16 -7.72 7.86
N TYR A 183 -1.07 -6.98 8.02
CA TYR A 183 -1.13 -5.60 8.45
C TYR A 183 -1.39 -4.65 7.30
N ILE A 184 -2.33 -3.73 7.52
CA ILE A 184 -2.61 -2.60 6.62
C ILE A 184 -2.50 -1.35 7.48
N PRO A 185 -1.52 -0.45 7.28
CA PRO A 185 -1.28 0.72 8.13
C PRO A 185 -2.31 1.82 7.91
N TYR A 186 -3.57 1.48 8.16
CA TYR A 186 -4.75 2.30 8.01
C TYR A 186 -5.67 2.06 9.21
N PHE A 187 -6.16 3.12 9.82
CA PHE A 187 -7.27 3.02 10.76
C PHE A 187 -8.40 3.96 10.38
N LEU A 188 -9.61 3.62 10.79
CA LEU A 188 -10.76 4.51 10.82
C LEU A 188 -11.13 4.82 12.27
N SER A 189 -11.57 6.04 12.51
CA SER A 189 -12.09 6.53 13.79
C SER A 189 -13.61 6.58 13.77
N GLU A 190 -14.22 6.35 14.93
CA GLU A 190 -15.66 6.56 15.12
C GLU A 190 -16.12 8.00 14.84
N LYS A 191 -15.19 8.97 14.88
CA LYS A 191 -15.45 10.38 14.51
C LYS A 191 -15.64 10.60 13.01
N GLY A 192 -15.62 9.52 12.21
CA GLY A 192 -15.92 9.58 10.78
C GLY A 192 -14.74 10.02 9.91
N TYR A 193 -13.51 9.83 10.39
CA TYR A 193 -12.29 10.01 9.59
C TYR A 193 -11.45 8.72 9.53
N GLY A 194 -10.54 8.66 8.58
CA GLY A 194 -9.51 7.62 8.47
C GLY A 194 -8.14 8.22 8.24
N LEU A 195 -7.12 7.46 8.65
CA LEU A 195 -5.72 7.81 8.48
C LEU A 195 -5.01 6.62 7.82
N TYR A 196 -4.46 6.82 6.62
CA TYR A 196 -3.63 5.84 5.94
C TYR A 196 -2.18 6.29 5.96
N TRP A 197 -1.31 5.48 6.57
CA TRP A 197 0.13 5.68 6.63
C TRP A 197 0.80 4.95 5.45
N ASP A 198 1.26 5.71 4.45
CA ASP A 198 1.74 5.15 3.20
C ASP A 198 3.24 4.79 3.29
N ASN A 199 3.55 3.69 3.97
CA ASN A 199 4.91 3.13 4.06
C ASN A 199 4.87 1.59 3.99
N TYR A 200 5.86 0.99 3.31
CA TYR A 200 5.93 -0.47 3.04
C TYR A 200 6.97 -1.20 3.89
N SER A 201 7.76 -0.47 4.67
CA SER A 201 8.73 -1.07 5.58
C SER A 201 8.04 -1.57 6.87
N PRO A 202 8.68 -2.47 7.62
CA PRO A 202 8.25 -2.80 8.98
C PRO A 202 7.89 -1.54 9.75
N THR A 203 6.69 -1.52 10.30
CA THR A 203 6.14 -0.35 10.96
C THR A 203 5.70 -0.69 12.37
N LEU A 204 6.19 0.05 13.34
CA LEU A 204 5.72 -0.01 14.71
C LEU A 204 4.54 0.96 14.87
N PHE A 205 3.37 0.42 15.20
CA PHE A 205 2.23 1.19 15.67
C PHE A 205 2.18 1.14 17.20
N VAL A 206 2.07 2.31 17.84
CA VAL A 206 1.91 2.43 19.29
C VAL A 206 0.79 3.40 19.59
N ASP A 207 -0.27 2.92 20.21
CA ASP A 207 -1.31 3.75 20.81
C ASP A 207 -1.24 3.67 22.34
N ASN A 208 -1.34 4.83 22.99
CA ASN A 208 -1.43 4.97 24.44
C ASN A 208 -2.25 6.23 24.77
N PRO A 209 -2.55 6.53 26.05
CA PRO A 209 -3.39 7.68 26.40
C PRO A 209 -2.88 9.04 25.92
N ASP A 210 -1.57 9.17 25.67
CA ASP A 210 -0.92 10.43 25.31
C ASP A 210 -0.67 10.56 23.79
N SER A 211 -0.70 9.45 23.04
CA SER A 211 -0.32 9.46 21.63
C SER A 211 -0.66 8.19 20.87
N THR A 212 -0.88 8.37 19.58
CA THR A 212 -0.93 7.32 18.56
C THR A 212 0.22 7.55 17.58
N THR A 213 1.12 6.60 17.41
CA THR A 213 2.36 6.77 16.64
C THR A 213 2.51 5.68 15.60
N PHE A 214 2.82 6.08 14.37
CA PHE A 214 3.40 5.20 13.36
C PHE A 214 4.89 5.50 13.24
N LYS A 215 5.72 4.46 13.27
CA LYS A 215 7.17 4.56 13.07
C LYS A 215 7.62 3.45 12.13
N SER A 216 8.08 3.83 10.95
CA SER A 216 8.57 2.91 9.92
C SER A 216 10.09 2.87 9.90
N ASP A 217 10.67 1.69 9.79
CA ASP A 217 12.11 1.49 9.83
C ASP A 217 12.83 2.19 8.65
N VAL A 218 12.18 2.21 7.48
CA VAL A 218 12.74 2.74 6.23
C VAL A 218 11.77 3.72 5.56
N GLY A 219 12.23 4.94 5.29
CA GLY A 219 11.49 5.97 4.57
C GLY A 219 12.31 7.23 4.34
N ASN A 220 12.20 7.83 3.15
CA ASN A 220 12.82 9.13 2.86
C ASN A 220 11.92 10.32 3.28
N CYS A 221 10.64 10.04 3.55
CA CYS A 221 9.65 11.00 4.00
C CYS A 221 8.61 10.31 4.87
N ILE A 222 7.93 11.09 5.70
CA ILE A 222 6.63 10.78 6.28
C ILE A 222 5.59 11.06 5.19
N ASP A 223 4.68 10.11 4.98
CA ASP A 223 3.61 10.21 3.98
C ASP A 223 2.33 9.59 4.53
N TYR A 224 1.31 10.39 4.73
CA TYR A 224 0.02 9.91 5.22
C TYR A 224 -1.15 10.64 4.58
N TYR A 225 -2.29 9.97 4.54
CA TYR A 225 -3.54 10.49 4.01
C TYR A 225 -4.57 10.56 5.12
N PHE A 226 -5.10 11.75 5.34
CA PHE A 226 -6.29 11.98 6.15
C PHE A 226 -7.53 11.96 5.24
N MET A 227 -8.58 11.25 5.64
CA MET A 227 -9.80 11.09 4.86
C MET A 227 -11.02 11.31 5.74
N TYR A 228 -11.90 12.25 5.39
CA TYR A 228 -13.16 12.48 6.10
C TYR A 228 -14.36 11.92 5.33
N GLY A 229 -15.09 11.00 5.96
CA GLY A 229 -16.29 10.37 5.40
C GLY A 229 -17.56 10.57 6.23
N GLY A 230 -17.48 11.22 7.39
CA GLY A 230 -18.61 11.48 8.30
C GLY A 230 -19.09 10.25 9.08
N ASN A 231 -18.90 9.04 8.57
CA ASN A 231 -19.16 7.77 9.25
C ASN A 231 -18.25 6.65 8.69
N ALA A 232 -18.29 5.46 9.29
CA ALA A 232 -17.43 4.35 8.87
C ALA A 232 -17.56 3.98 7.38
N HIS A 233 -18.78 3.97 6.82
CA HIS A 233 -18.98 3.67 5.39
C HIS A 233 -18.35 4.73 4.49
N GLY A 234 -18.52 6.00 4.83
CA GLY A 234 -17.93 7.10 4.08
C GLY A 234 -16.40 7.06 4.12
N VAL A 235 -15.81 6.72 5.27
CA VAL A 235 -14.34 6.61 5.38
C VAL A 235 -13.81 5.46 4.52
N ILE A 236 -14.48 4.30 4.53
CA ILE A 236 -14.12 3.18 3.66
C ILE A 236 -14.28 3.57 2.18
N ALA A 237 -15.32 4.32 1.81
CA ALA A 237 -15.47 4.84 0.46
C ALA A 237 -14.27 5.72 0.04
N GLN A 238 -13.82 6.64 0.91
CA GLN A 238 -12.62 7.45 0.65
C GLN A 238 -11.36 6.58 0.44
N MET A 239 -11.17 5.54 1.25
CA MET A 239 -10.02 4.63 1.10
C MET A 239 -10.08 3.86 -0.23
N ARG A 240 -11.28 3.48 -0.68
CA ARG A 240 -11.52 2.77 -1.94
C ARG A 240 -11.35 3.68 -3.16
N ASP A 241 -11.74 4.95 -3.05
CA ASP A 241 -11.46 5.94 -4.09
C ASP A 241 -9.94 6.16 -4.23
N LEU A 242 -9.23 6.22 -3.10
CA LEU A 242 -7.79 6.43 -3.06
C LEU A 242 -6.98 5.24 -3.61
N THR A 243 -7.37 4.01 -3.24
CA THR A 243 -6.56 2.79 -3.48
C THR A 243 -7.14 1.80 -4.48
N GLY A 244 -8.39 2.00 -4.90
CA GLY A 244 -9.04 1.22 -5.94
C GLY A 244 -10.37 0.60 -5.51
N GLN A 245 -11.28 0.52 -6.49
CA GLN A 245 -12.57 -0.12 -6.29
C GLN A 245 -12.42 -1.65 -6.26
N VAL A 246 -13.14 -2.31 -5.35
CA VAL A 246 -13.25 -3.78 -5.33
C VAL A 246 -14.20 -4.18 -6.45
N PRO A 247 -13.75 -5.01 -7.41
CA PRO A 247 -14.63 -5.51 -8.46
C PRO A 247 -15.67 -6.45 -7.86
N MET A 248 -16.83 -6.58 -8.52
CA MET A 248 -17.77 -7.64 -8.18
C MET A 248 -17.10 -8.99 -8.40
N LEU A 249 -17.14 -9.84 -7.37
CA LEU A 249 -16.68 -11.21 -7.49
C LEU A 249 -17.71 -12.03 -8.30
N PRO A 250 -17.27 -13.07 -9.03
CA PRO A 250 -18.19 -13.98 -9.71
C PRO A 250 -19.22 -14.56 -8.74
N LEU A 251 -20.48 -14.70 -9.15
CA LEU A 251 -21.58 -15.09 -8.25
C LEU A 251 -21.30 -16.38 -7.47
N TRP A 252 -20.69 -17.38 -8.12
CA TRP A 252 -20.38 -18.68 -7.52
C TRP A 252 -19.44 -18.58 -6.31
N THR A 253 -18.63 -17.51 -6.19
CA THR A 253 -17.70 -17.37 -5.06
C THR A 253 -18.41 -17.06 -3.74
N TYR A 254 -19.67 -16.63 -3.78
CA TYR A 254 -20.51 -16.44 -2.59
C TYR A 254 -21.20 -17.72 -2.12
N GLY A 255 -21.10 -18.80 -2.91
CA GLY A 255 -21.60 -20.12 -2.57
C GLY A 255 -20.71 -20.88 -1.60
N TYR A 256 -20.99 -22.18 -1.40
CA TYR A 256 -20.18 -23.02 -0.51
C TYR A 256 -18.91 -23.49 -1.20
N TRP A 257 -17.80 -23.41 -0.46
CA TRP A 257 -16.47 -23.87 -0.88
C TRP A 257 -16.03 -25.06 -0.03
N GLN A 258 -15.64 -26.15 -0.70
CA GLN A 258 -15.00 -27.28 -0.05
C GLN A 258 -13.49 -27.23 -0.32
N SER A 259 -12.70 -27.40 0.74
CA SER A 259 -11.24 -27.46 0.67
C SER A 259 -10.68 -28.59 1.54
N ARG A 260 -9.44 -28.98 1.30
CA ARG A 260 -8.67 -29.90 2.13
C ARG A 260 -7.20 -29.55 1.97
N GLU A 261 -6.42 -29.69 3.03
CA GLU A 261 -4.96 -29.84 3.00
C GLU A 261 -4.67 -31.34 3.12
N ARG A 262 -4.53 -32.09 2.02
CA ARG A 262 -4.74 -31.76 0.61
C ARG A 262 -5.44 -32.92 -0.10
N TYR A 263 -6.10 -32.67 -1.23
CA TYR A 263 -6.49 -33.74 -2.15
C TYR A 263 -5.24 -34.30 -2.85
N LYS A 264 -5.12 -35.63 -2.88
CA LYS A 264 -3.90 -36.36 -3.29
C LYS A 264 -3.98 -36.97 -4.68
N SER A 265 -5.14 -36.98 -5.31
CA SER A 265 -5.35 -37.47 -6.67
C SER A 265 -6.54 -36.78 -7.36
N GLN A 266 -6.54 -36.89 -8.69
CA GLN A 266 -7.67 -36.49 -9.54
C GLN A 266 -8.98 -37.19 -9.12
N ASP A 267 -8.92 -38.50 -8.86
CA ASP A 267 -10.11 -39.27 -8.48
C ASP A 267 -10.68 -38.81 -7.13
N GLU A 268 -9.82 -38.44 -6.19
CA GLU A 268 -10.24 -37.96 -4.87
C GLU A 268 -11.00 -36.64 -4.98
N ILE A 269 -10.44 -35.63 -5.64
CA ILE A 269 -11.07 -34.30 -5.74
C ILE A 269 -12.37 -34.35 -6.54
N VAL A 270 -12.40 -35.09 -7.66
CA VAL A 270 -13.62 -35.30 -8.46
C VAL A 270 -14.65 -36.11 -7.66
N GLY A 271 -14.21 -37.14 -6.94
CA GLY A 271 -15.06 -37.99 -6.11
C GLY A 271 -15.77 -37.21 -5.01
N VAL A 272 -15.10 -36.22 -4.40
CA VAL A 272 -15.73 -35.31 -3.42
C VAL A 272 -16.88 -34.54 -4.06
N VAL A 273 -16.66 -33.90 -5.22
CA VAL A 273 -17.72 -33.15 -5.91
C VAL A 273 -18.90 -34.07 -6.29
N LYS A 274 -18.61 -35.26 -6.83
CA LYS A 274 -19.63 -36.28 -7.10
C LYS A 274 -20.44 -36.61 -5.85
N LYS A 275 -19.77 -36.77 -4.70
CA LYS A 275 -20.45 -37.09 -3.44
C LYS A 275 -21.38 -35.98 -2.96
N TYR A 276 -21.00 -34.71 -3.08
CA TYR A 276 -21.90 -33.59 -2.79
C TYR A 276 -23.16 -33.64 -3.65
N ARG A 277 -23.01 -33.94 -4.95
CA ARG A 277 -24.16 -34.08 -5.87
C ARG A 277 -25.04 -35.27 -5.54
N GLU A 278 -24.46 -36.43 -5.23
CA GLU A 278 -25.22 -37.62 -4.79
C GLU A 278 -26.02 -37.37 -3.52
N LEU A 279 -25.47 -36.61 -2.58
CA LEU A 279 -26.12 -36.29 -1.30
C LEU A 279 -27.15 -35.15 -1.40
N GLY A 280 -27.24 -34.47 -2.55
CA GLY A 280 -28.09 -33.29 -2.70
C GLY A 280 -27.63 -32.08 -1.88
N VAL A 281 -26.34 -32.01 -1.52
CA VAL A 281 -25.77 -30.89 -0.75
C VAL A 281 -25.18 -29.84 -1.73
N PRO A 282 -25.58 -28.56 -1.63
CA PRO A 282 -25.05 -27.51 -2.49
C PRO A 282 -23.52 -27.33 -2.36
N LEU A 283 -22.84 -27.15 -3.48
CA LEU A 283 -21.40 -26.88 -3.57
C LEU A 283 -21.12 -26.12 -4.86
N ASP A 284 -20.46 -24.97 -4.75
CA ASP A 284 -20.13 -24.09 -5.87
C ASP A 284 -18.64 -24.12 -6.22
N GLY A 285 -17.76 -24.29 -5.22
CA GLY A 285 -16.31 -24.27 -5.40
C GLY A 285 -15.58 -25.42 -4.70
N ILE A 286 -14.57 -26.00 -5.38
CA ILE A 286 -13.63 -26.98 -4.80
C ILE A 286 -12.19 -26.45 -4.90
N ILE A 287 -11.40 -26.64 -3.86
CA ILE A 287 -10.01 -26.13 -3.80
C ILE A 287 -9.02 -27.28 -3.90
N GLN A 288 -8.19 -27.30 -4.95
CA GLN A 288 -7.01 -28.15 -5.00
C GLN A 288 -5.84 -27.44 -4.31
N ASP A 289 -5.40 -27.98 -3.18
CA ASP A 289 -4.24 -27.43 -2.46
C ASP A 289 -2.89 -27.90 -3.06
N TRP A 290 -1.77 -27.53 -2.44
CA TRP A 290 -0.37 -27.75 -2.84
C TRP A 290 0.01 -29.19 -3.23
N GLN A 291 1.20 -29.36 -3.83
CA GLN A 291 1.81 -30.66 -4.22
C GLN A 291 1.11 -31.47 -5.33
N TYR A 292 0.27 -30.86 -6.14
CA TYR A 292 -0.11 -31.44 -7.45
C TYR A 292 1.08 -31.49 -8.44
N TRP A 293 2.17 -30.80 -8.13
CA TRP A 293 3.48 -30.90 -8.79
C TRP A 293 4.38 -32.01 -8.25
N GLY A 294 3.99 -32.74 -7.20
CA GLY A 294 4.79 -33.82 -6.62
C GLY A 294 5.80 -33.33 -5.57
N ASP A 295 7.09 -33.40 -5.87
CA ASP A 295 8.17 -33.22 -4.88
C ASP A 295 8.60 -31.76 -4.65
N ASN A 296 9.43 -31.54 -3.62
CA ASN A 296 9.92 -30.22 -3.21
C ASN A 296 10.92 -29.59 -4.19
N LEU A 297 11.60 -30.36 -5.05
CA LEU A 297 12.48 -29.81 -6.07
C LEU A 297 11.70 -29.23 -7.26
N HIS A 298 10.49 -29.73 -7.47
CA HIS A 298 9.50 -29.21 -8.42
C HIS A 298 8.46 -28.28 -7.75
N TRP A 299 8.79 -27.74 -6.58
CA TRP A 299 7.88 -26.86 -5.83
C TRP A 299 7.28 -25.77 -6.70
N ASN A 300 5.95 -25.70 -6.72
CA ASN A 300 5.16 -24.73 -7.47
C ASN A 300 5.51 -24.71 -8.97
N ALA A 301 5.69 -25.89 -9.58
CA ALA A 301 5.93 -26.02 -11.02
C ALA A 301 4.81 -25.44 -11.90
N MET A 302 3.66 -25.06 -11.32
CA MET A 302 2.45 -24.60 -12.01
C MET A 302 2.02 -25.57 -13.11
N GLU A 303 2.24 -26.86 -12.90
CA GLU A 303 1.97 -27.94 -13.83
C GLU A 303 1.66 -29.20 -13.00
N PHE A 304 0.75 -30.04 -13.47
CA PHE A 304 0.45 -31.32 -12.84
C PHE A 304 1.55 -32.33 -13.19
N LEU A 305 2.54 -32.43 -12.30
CA LEU A 305 3.66 -33.38 -12.44
C LEU A 305 3.49 -34.62 -11.55
N ASN A 306 2.55 -34.58 -10.60
CA ASN A 306 2.22 -35.73 -9.78
C ASN A 306 1.41 -36.76 -10.59
N PRO A 307 1.87 -38.03 -10.69
CA PRO A 307 1.22 -39.05 -11.51
C PRO A 307 -0.21 -39.39 -11.07
N ASN A 308 -0.61 -39.02 -9.85
CA ASN A 308 -1.98 -39.17 -9.37
C ASN A 308 -2.97 -38.17 -9.99
N PHE A 309 -2.49 -37.23 -10.81
CA PHE A 309 -3.30 -36.30 -11.60
C PHE A 309 -3.02 -36.50 -13.10
N PRO A 310 -3.30 -37.69 -13.65
CA PRO A 310 -2.85 -38.06 -14.99
C PRO A 310 -3.55 -37.29 -16.12
N HIS A 311 -4.75 -36.75 -15.88
CA HIS A 311 -5.56 -36.10 -16.89
C HIS A 311 -6.20 -34.80 -16.37
N PRO A 312 -5.40 -33.75 -16.10
CA PRO A 312 -5.90 -32.54 -15.43
C PRO A 312 -7.00 -31.81 -16.22
N GLN A 313 -6.95 -31.80 -17.56
CA GLN A 313 -8.05 -31.25 -18.36
C GLN A 313 -9.38 -32.02 -18.15
N LYS A 314 -9.31 -33.36 -18.08
CA LYS A 314 -10.48 -34.20 -17.83
C LYS A 314 -11.02 -33.95 -16.42
N MET A 315 -10.15 -33.80 -15.43
CA MET A 315 -10.51 -33.45 -14.06
C MET A 315 -11.32 -32.16 -13.99
N VAL A 316 -10.83 -31.07 -14.59
CA VAL A 316 -11.51 -29.77 -14.62
C VAL A 316 -12.85 -29.88 -15.36
N ASN A 317 -12.88 -30.55 -16.51
CA ASN A 317 -14.11 -30.74 -17.29
C ASN A 317 -15.17 -31.51 -16.51
N GLU A 318 -14.80 -32.56 -15.75
CA GLU A 318 -15.73 -33.32 -14.93
C GLU A 318 -16.32 -32.47 -13.78
N ILE A 319 -15.49 -31.64 -13.14
CA ILE A 319 -15.94 -30.72 -12.08
C ILE A 319 -16.94 -29.70 -12.65
N HIS A 320 -16.61 -29.09 -13.79
CA HIS A 320 -17.48 -28.14 -14.47
C HIS A 320 -18.79 -28.78 -14.96
N ALA A 321 -18.75 -30.02 -15.46
CA ALA A 321 -19.94 -30.76 -15.88
C ALA A 321 -20.92 -31.02 -14.71
N MET A 322 -20.43 -30.96 -13.48
CA MET A 322 -21.24 -31.03 -12.26
C MET A 322 -21.64 -29.65 -11.73
N HIS A 323 -21.48 -28.58 -12.51
CA HIS A 323 -21.79 -27.20 -12.10
C HIS A 323 -21.04 -26.76 -10.82
N ALA A 324 -19.80 -27.19 -10.65
CA ALA A 324 -18.88 -26.67 -9.65
C ALA A 324 -17.70 -25.98 -10.34
N HIS A 325 -17.05 -25.06 -9.65
CA HIS A 325 -15.81 -24.39 -10.07
C HIS A 325 -14.65 -24.95 -9.27
N ILE A 326 -13.45 -24.90 -9.84
CA ILE A 326 -12.21 -25.29 -9.16
C ILE A 326 -11.30 -24.07 -9.03
N ILE A 327 -10.59 -23.95 -7.91
CA ILE A 327 -9.40 -23.09 -7.82
C ILE A 327 -8.22 -23.92 -7.31
N ILE A 328 -7.00 -23.41 -7.50
CA ILE A 328 -5.79 -24.14 -7.17
C ILE A 328 -4.76 -23.30 -6.43
N SER A 329 -4.03 -23.96 -5.52
CA SER A 329 -2.91 -23.37 -4.78
C SER A 329 -1.74 -23.02 -5.71
N VAL A 330 -1.23 -21.79 -5.58
CA VAL A 330 -0.06 -21.28 -6.31
C VAL A 330 0.77 -20.45 -5.34
N TRP A 331 2.07 -20.72 -5.27
CA TRP A 331 2.98 -20.06 -4.35
C TRP A 331 3.81 -18.98 -5.04
N ALA A 332 4.49 -18.13 -4.26
CA ALA A 332 5.42 -17.13 -4.78
C ALA A 332 6.89 -17.62 -4.81
N SER A 333 7.11 -18.91 -4.57
CA SER A 333 8.43 -19.53 -4.59
C SER A 333 8.49 -20.67 -5.58
N PHE A 334 9.69 -21.01 -6.06
CA PHE A 334 9.90 -22.03 -7.08
C PHE A 334 11.04 -22.97 -6.68
N GLY A 335 10.84 -24.27 -6.91
CA GLY A 335 11.89 -25.27 -6.75
C GLY A 335 12.93 -25.22 -7.88
N PRO A 336 14.18 -25.63 -7.61
CA PRO A 336 15.30 -25.49 -8.55
C PRO A 336 15.16 -26.32 -9.84
N LYS A 337 14.26 -27.31 -9.88
CA LYS A 337 13.98 -28.11 -11.08
C LYS A 337 12.81 -27.59 -11.93
N THR A 338 12.22 -26.45 -11.56
CA THR A 338 11.12 -25.84 -12.33
C THR A 338 11.64 -24.97 -13.48
N LYS A 339 10.85 -24.88 -14.55
CA LYS A 339 11.13 -24.01 -15.72
C LYS A 339 11.17 -22.53 -15.31
N GLN A 340 10.31 -22.16 -14.36
CA GLN A 340 10.18 -20.84 -13.77
C GLN A 340 11.48 -20.42 -13.07
N TYR A 341 11.99 -21.28 -12.19
CA TYR A 341 13.24 -21.04 -11.48
C TYR A 341 14.39 -20.80 -12.46
N GLU A 342 14.53 -21.64 -13.48
CA GLU A 342 15.58 -21.50 -14.48
C GLU A 342 15.55 -20.12 -15.16
N VAL A 343 14.38 -19.71 -15.66
CA VAL A 343 14.21 -18.43 -16.38
C VAL A 343 14.44 -17.23 -15.45
N LEU A 344 13.86 -17.26 -14.25
CA LEU A 344 13.96 -16.17 -13.28
C LEU A 344 15.39 -16.05 -12.74
N ASN A 345 16.06 -17.17 -12.45
CA ASN A 345 17.43 -17.18 -11.95
C ASN A 345 18.42 -16.62 -12.98
N LYS A 346 18.29 -17.02 -14.26
CA LYS A 346 19.11 -16.48 -15.36
C LYS A 346 19.02 -14.97 -15.50
N LYS A 347 17.90 -14.37 -15.04
CA LYS A 347 17.63 -12.94 -15.08
C LYS A 347 17.89 -12.22 -13.75
N GLY A 348 18.36 -12.92 -12.71
CA GLY A 348 18.57 -12.35 -11.39
C GLY A 348 17.29 -11.94 -10.66
N MET A 349 16.14 -12.54 -11.02
CA MET A 349 14.81 -12.18 -10.52
C MET A 349 14.31 -13.08 -9.37
N LEU A 350 15.24 -13.75 -8.69
CA LEU A 350 14.96 -14.56 -7.51
C LEU A 350 15.60 -13.90 -6.29
N LEU A 351 14.84 -13.78 -5.22
CA LEU A 351 15.32 -13.23 -3.96
C LEU A 351 16.19 -14.27 -3.23
N ASN A 352 17.19 -13.80 -2.50
CA ASN A 352 18.18 -14.65 -1.83
C ASN A 352 17.93 -14.74 -0.33
N PHE A 353 16.81 -15.36 0.04
CA PHE A 353 16.47 -15.67 1.44
C PHE A 353 15.84 -17.06 1.53
N LYS A 354 15.87 -17.65 2.74
CA LYS A 354 15.29 -18.96 2.99
C LYS A 354 13.77 -18.90 2.96
N THR A 355 13.14 -19.82 2.26
CA THR A 355 11.68 -19.94 2.18
C THR A 355 11.27 -21.41 2.31
N TRP A 356 9.97 -21.66 2.44
CA TRP A 356 9.40 -23.01 2.47
C TRP A 356 9.31 -23.61 1.06
N PRO A 357 9.50 -24.93 0.88
CA PRO A 357 9.95 -25.92 1.86
C PRO A 357 11.44 -25.79 2.19
N LEU A 358 11.84 -26.23 3.39
CA LEU A 358 13.22 -26.13 3.85
C LEU A 358 14.14 -27.23 3.29
N SER A 359 13.58 -28.42 3.03
CA SER A 359 14.33 -29.60 2.56
C SER A 359 13.88 -30.04 1.16
N ALA A 360 14.80 -30.67 0.43
CA ALA A 360 14.55 -31.30 -0.86
C ALA A 360 13.66 -32.55 -0.75
N THR A 361 13.52 -33.12 0.44
CA THR A 361 12.60 -34.24 0.72
C THR A 361 11.37 -33.77 1.46
N ASP A 362 10.32 -34.58 1.43
CA ASP A 362 9.05 -34.40 2.15
C ASP A 362 9.08 -34.98 3.58
N ALA A 363 10.24 -35.48 4.03
CA ALA A 363 10.40 -36.06 5.36
C ALA A 363 10.19 -35.02 6.47
N TRP A 364 9.59 -35.47 7.58
CA TRP A 364 9.46 -34.68 8.81
C TRP A 364 10.27 -35.31 9.95
N PRO A 365 11.09 -34.54 10.67
CA PRO A 365 11.42 -33.13 10.44
C PRO A 365 12.23 -32.92 9.15
N PRO A 366 12.29 -31.68 8.60
CA PRO A 366 13.03 -31.40 7.36
C PRO A 366 14.52 -31.78 7.47
N ASP A 367 15.03 -32.51 6.47
CA ASP A 367 16.46 -32.82 6.39
C ASP A 367 17.25 -31.60 5.91
N MET A 368 17.86 -30.89 6.86
CA MET A 368 18.65 -29.68 6.59
C MET A 368 20.01 -29.97 5.93
N SER A 369 20.45 -31.23 5.88
CA SER A 369 21.63 -31.62 5.09
C SER A 369 21.35 -31.61 3.58
N ARG A 370 20.07 -31.64 3.21
CA ARG A 370 19.57 -31.60 1.82
C ARG A 370 18.62 -30.41 1.64
N PRO A 371 19.10 -29.16 1.60
CA PRO A 371 18.25 -27.99 1.45
C PRO A 371 17.46 -28.03 0.13
N SER A 372 16.23 -27.51 0.15
CA SER A 372 15.34 -27.54 -1.03
C SER A 372 15.87 -26.75 -2.23
N GLY A 373 16.65 -25.69 -1.99
CA GLY A 373 17.06 -24.73 -3.01
C GLY A 373 15.93 -23.83 -3.54
N VAL A 374 14.74 -23.91 -2.94
CA VAL A 374 13.56 -23.13 -3.31
C VAL A 374 13.81 -21.64 -3.04
N ARG A 375 13.40 -20.78 -3.98
CA ARG A 375 13.56 -19.32 -3.86
C ARG A 375 12.30 -18.58 -4.26
N VAL A 376 12.06 -17.46 -3.59
CA VAL A 376 10.94 -16.54 -3.88
C VAL A 376 11.29 -15.70 -5.11
N TYR A 377 10.35 -15.49 -6.02
CA TYR A 377 10.57 -14.58 -7.14
C TYR A 377 10.36 -13.12 -6.71
N ASP A 378 11.01 -12.19 -7.38
CA ASP A 378 10.83 -10.76 -7.12
C ASP A 378 9.50 -10.25 -7.69
N ALA A 379 8.46 -10.21 -6.86
CA ALA A 379 7.15 -9.71 -7.24
C ALA A 379 7.11 -8.20 -7.53
N TYR A 380 8.12 -7.42 -7.11
CA TYR A 380 8.21 -5.99 -7.42
C TYR A 380 8.73 -5.75 -8.85
N ASN A 381 9.45 -6.72 -9.43
CA ASN A 381 9.91 -6.65 -10.80
C ASN A 381 8.77 -6.95 -11.81
N THR A 382 8.48 -5.98 -12.67
CA THR A 382 7.41 -6.09 -13.67
C THR A 382 7.61 -7.21 -14.69
N GLU A 383 8.85 -7.50 -15.10
CA GLU A 383 9.14 -8.62 -16.01
C GLU A 383 8.97 -9.96 -15.29
N ALA A 384 9.40 -10.07 -14.03
CA ALA A 384 9.21 -11.28 -13.23
C ALA A 384 7.72 -11.63 -13.07
N ARG A 385 6.85 -10.64 -12.81
CA ARG A 385 5.38 -10.85 -12.79
C ARG A 385 4.82 -11.36 -14.12
N LYS A 386 5.33 -10.87 -15.25
CA LYS A 386 4.92 -11.36 -16.58
C LYS A 386 5.36 -12.81 -16.81
N ILE A 387 6.56 -13.17 -16.36
CA ILE A 387 7.06 -14.54 -16.42
C ILE A 387 6.20 -15.46 -15.55
N PHE A 388 5.90 -15.05 -14.31
CA PHE A 388 5.01 -15.76 -13.40
C PHE A 388 3.65 -16.05 -14.06
N TRP A 389 2.98 -15.02 -14.58
CA TRP A 389 1.67 -15.16 -15.23
C TRP A 389 1.74 -16.06 -16.46
N LYS A 390 2.78 -15.94 -17.30
CA LYS A 390 2.94 -16.77 -18.51
C LYS A 390 2.95 -18.27 -18.19
N PHE A 391 3.65 -18.68 -17.13
CA PHE A 391 3.69 -20.08 -16.73
C PHE A 391 2.38 -20.54 -16.06
N LEU A 392 1.81 -19.69 -15.22
CA LEU A 392 0.51 -19.94 -14.59
C LEU A 392 -0.61 -20.11 -15.63
N ASP A 393 -0.65 -19.23 -16.62
CA ASP A 393 -1.63 -19.25 -17.71
C ASP A 393 -1.55 -20.55 -18.50
N LYS A 394 -0.35 -20.88 -18.98
CA LYS A 394 -0.10 -22.07 -19.78
C LYS A 394 -0.35 -23.37 -19.01
N GLY A 395 -0.02 -23.41 -17.72
CA GLY A 395 -0.03 -24.65 -16.95
C GLY A 395 -1.34 -24.93 -16.22
N LEU A 396 -2.07 -23.89 -15.80
CA LEU A 396 -3.25 -24.01 -14.96
C LEU A 396 -4.47 -23.28 -15.54
N PHE A 397 -4.38 -21.97 -15.81
CA PHE A 397 -5.53 -21.16 -16.23
C PHE A 397 -6.16 -21.67 -17.55
N SER A 398 -5.31 -22.01 -18.52
CA SER A 398 -5.76 -22.54 -19.83
C SER A 398 -6.46 -23.90 -19.75
N LEU A 399 -6.36 -24.60 -18.61
CA LEU A 399 -7.14 -25.81 -18.35
C LEU A 399 -8.59 -25.50 -17.93
N GLY A 400 -8.90 -24.25 -17.63
CA GLY A 400 -10.17 -23.80 -17.06
C GLY A 400 -10.19 -23.78 -15.53
N ILE A 401 -9.03 -23.75 -14.87
CA ILE A 401 -8.92 -23.56 -13.41
C ILE A 401 -9.07 -22.08 -13.06
#